data_AF-A0A7S4JUT0-F1
#
_entry.id   AF-A0A7S4JUT0-F1
#
_cell.length_a   1.000
_cell.length_b   1.000
_cell.length_c   1.000
_cell.angle_alpha   90.00
_cell.angle_beta   90.00
_cell.angle_gamma   90.00
#
_symmetry.space_group_name_H-M   'P 1'
#
loop_
_entity.id
_entity.type
_entity.pdbx_description
1 polymer ?
#
loop_
_entity_poly.entity_id
_entity_poly.type
_entity_poly.pdbx_seq_one_letter_code
_entity_poly.pdbx_strand_id
1 'polypeptide(L)'
;PQQPQQPQQPQTASIVKDLVRGCLIGAACGDALGANTEFMTKEEVTTTFGPLVKNFKHTTQRPYGSVTDDTQLLFSFLQSLLLCRGSLHPPLVSVLAAHHALSPSSFLFLPSYSSSSSFSPLSPFSFSSDEEGKKDKERGGRREGGGRRVRKK
;
A
#
# COMPACT_ATOMS: atom_id res chain seq x y z
N PRO A 1 23.22 -45.12 -25.90
CA PRO A 1 22.03 -44.25 -25.75
C PRO A 1 22.13 -43.42 -24.47
N GLN A 2 22.31 -42.10 -24.58
CA GLN A 2 22.22 -41.21 -23.43
C GLN A 2 20.78 -41.29 -22.88
N GLN A 3 20.65 -41.57 -21.58
CA GLN A 3 19.35 -41.56 -20.93
C GLN A 3 18.75 -40.14 -21.00
N PRO A 4 17.41 -40.01 -21.15
CA PRO A 4 16.78 -38.69 -21.13
C PRO A 4 17.01 -38.04 -19.77
N GLN A 5 17.66 -36.86 -19.77
CA GLN A 5 17.81 -36.07 -18.57
C GLN A 5 16.42 -35.61 -18.10
N GLN A 6 16.05 -36.00 -16.88
CA GLN A 6 14.82 -35.56 -16.23
C GLN A 6 14.85 -34.03 -16.02
N PRO A 7 13.71 -33.32 -16.14
CA PRO A 7 13.67 -31.87 -16.00
C PRO A 7 14.14 -31.42 -14.61
N GLN A 8 15.15 -30.55 -14.56
CA GLN A 8 15.76 -30.00 -13.34
C GLN A 8 14.82 -29.00 -12.61
N GLN A 9 13.72 -29.47 -12.03
CA GLN A 9 12.72 -28.61 -11.38
C GLN A 9 12.84 -28.30 -9.86
N PRO A 10 13.65 -28.96 -9.02
CA PRO A 10 13.66 -28.64 -7.58
C PRO A 10 14.42 -27.35 -7.18
N GLN A 11 15.49 -26.98 -7.89
CA GLN A 11 16.41 -25.91 -7.46
C GLN A 11 15.91 -24.50 -7.81
N THR A 12 15.28 -24.34 -8.98
CA THR A 12 14.75 -23.03 -9.40
C THR A 12 13.60 -22.59 -8.51
N ALA A 13 12.72 -23.52 -8.11
CA ALA A 13 11.59 -23.22 -7.22
C ALA A 13 12.06 -22.79 -5.82
N SER A 14 13.10 -23.41 -5.27
CA SER A 14 13.66 -22.99 -3.98
C SER A 14 14.34 -21.61 -4.08
N ILE A 15 15.08 -21.34 -5.15
CA ILE A 15 15.69 -20.03 -5.39
C ILE A 15 14.62 -18.94 -5.48
N VAL A 16 13.56 -19.16 -6.26
CA VAL A 16 12.46 -18.19 -6.39
C VAL A 16 11.78 -17.96 -5.04
N LYS A 17 11.57 -19.00 -4.25
CA LYS A 17 10.99 -18.87 -2.90
C LYS A 17 11.86 -18.01 -1.98
N ASP A 18 13.18 -18.21 -1.99
CA ASP A 18 14.10 -17.42 -1.17
C ASP A 18 14.19 -15.97 -1.65
N LEU A 19 14.14 -15.73 -2.96
CA LEU A 19 14.06 -14.38 -3.53
C LEU A 19 12.78 -13.67 -3.09
N VAL A 20 11.61 -14.32 -3.21
CA VAL A 20 10.34 -13.76 -2.75
C VAL A 20 10.40 -13.47 -1.26
N ARG A 21 10.91 -14.41 -0.46
CA ARG A 21 11.06 -14.21 0.99
C ARG A 21 11.96 -13.02 1.32
N GLY A 22 13.10 -12.92 0.62
CA GLY A 22 14.05 -11.82 0.76
C GLY A 22 13.42 -10.48 0.42
N CYS A 23 12.65 -10.40 -0.67
CA CYS A 23 11.92 -9.20 -1.05
C CYS A 23 10.90 -8.77 0.02
N LEU A 24 10.12 -9.71 0.56
CA LEU A 24 9.09 -9.40 1.56
C LEU A 24 9.70 -8.94 2.89
N ILE A 25 10.73 -9.62 3.38
CA ILE A 25 11.43 -9.22 4.60
C ILE A 25 12.17 -7.91 4.39
N GLY A 26 12.84 -7.74 3.25
CA GLY A 26 13.56 -6.53 2.89
C GLY A 26 12.64 -5.31 2.81
N ALA A 27 11.44 -5.46 2.23
CA ALA A 27 10.44 -4.40 2.20
C ALA A 27 10.01 -3.98 3.63
N ALA A 28 9.70 -4.95 4.49
CA ALA A 28 9.31 -4.67 5.88
C ALA A 28 10.46 -4.02 6.69
N CYS A 29 11.70 -4.48 6.50
CA CYS A 29 12.86 -3.85 7.13
C CYS A 29 13.10 -2.42 6.61
N GLY A 30 12.97 -2.21 5.30
CA GLY A 30 13.11 -0.92 4.67
C GLY A 30 12.08 0.09 5.16
N ASP A 31 10.81 -0.33 5.25
CA ASP A 31 9.72 0.43 5.84
C ASP A 31 10.04 0.84 7.29
N ALA A 32 10.34 -0.14 8.17
CA ALA A 32 10.63 0.15 9.57
C ALA A 32 11.87 1.05 9.80
N LEU A 33 12.87 1.00 8.91
CA LEU A 33 14.01 1.93 8.93
C LEU A 33 13.62 3.31 8.40
N GLY A 34 12.91 3.35 7.26
CA GLY A 34 12.53 4.56 6.54
C GLY A 34 11.51 5.42 7.30
N ALA A 35 10.62 4.80 8.07
CA ALA A 35 9.61 5.48 8.88
C ALA A 35 10.18 6.52 9.86
N ASN A 36 11.44 6.35 10.27
CA ASN A 36 12.12 7.29 11.17
C ASN A 36 12.85 8.42 10.43
N THR A 37 12.91 8.36 9.11
CA THR A 37 13.45 9.40 8.23
C THR A 37 12.36 10.14 7.45
N GLU A 38 11.12 9.68 7.56
CA GLU A 38 9.98 10.31 6.93
C GLU A 38 9.87 11.78 7.37
N PHE A 39 9.57 12.67 6.42
CA PHE A 39 9.48 14.12 6.62
C PHE A 39 10.78 14.82 7.07
N MET A 40 11.93 14.14 7.05
CA MET A 40 13.23 14.76 7.27
C MET A 40 13.90 15.13 5.94
N THR A 41 14.62 16.25 5.94
CA THR A 41 15.57 16.60 4.88
C THR A 41 16.77 15.65 4.89
N LYS A 42 17.50 15.59 3.77
CA LYS A 42 18.70 14.74 3.66
C LYS A 42 19.77 15.16 4.70
N GLU A 43 19.89 16.45 4.95
CA GLU A 43 20.82 17.03 5.92
C GLU A 43 20.45 16.61 7.35
N GLU A 44 19.16 16.65 7.70
CA GLU A 44 18.66 16.20 9.00
C GLU A 44 18.86 14.69 9.19
N VAL A 45 18.57 13.88 8.16
CA VAL A 45 18.81 12.43 8.19
C VAL A 45 20.30 12.16 8.41
N THR A 46 21.18 12.84 7.66
CA THR A 46 22.63 12.65 7.76
C THR A 46 23.16 13.09 9.12
N THR A 47 22.63 14.18 9.67
CA THR A 47 23.03 14.68 11.01
C THR A 47 22.58 13.71 12.12
N THR A 48 21.40 13.11 11.96
CA THR A 48 20.80 12.24 12.99
C THR A 48 21.31 10.80 12.94
N PHE A 49 21.46 10.25 11.74
CA PHE A 49 21.76 8.83 11.52
C PHE A 49 23.13 8.57 10.87
N GLY A 50 23.84 9.63 10.47
CA GLY A 50 25.04 9.52 9.65
C GLY A 50 24.73 9.25 8.17
N PRO A 51 25.74 8.86 7.38
CA PRO A 51 25.57 8.68 5.94
C PRO A 51 24.69 7.49 5.56
N LEU A 52 24.35 6.60 6.51
CA LEU A 52 23.49 5.44 6.27
C LEU A 52 22.70 5.10 7.54
N VAL A 53 21.37 4.98 7.40
CA VAL A 53 20.49 4.50 8.47
C VAL A 53 20.67 3.00 8.65
N LYS A 54 21.22 2.59 9.79
CA LYS A 54 21.56 1.18 10.07
C LYS A 54 20.73 0.55 11.19
N ASN A 55 20.13 1.37 12.05
CA ASN A 55 19.49 0.92 13.28
C ASN A 55 18.03 1.38 13.29
N PHE A 56 17.16 0.51 13.80
CA PHE A 56 15.80 0.90 14.16
C PHE A 56 15.84 1.93 15.30
N LYS A 57 14.89 2.86 15.31
CA LYS A 57 14.72 3.84 16.37
C LYS A 57 13.39 3.61 17.09
N HIS A 58 13.38 3.84 18.39
CA HIS A 58 12.18 3.82 19.20
C HIS A 58 11.59 5.23 19.29
N THR A 59 10.29 5.32 19.16
CA THR A 59 9.50 6.52 19.43
C THR A 59 8.30 6.15 20.30
N THR A 60 7.65 7.15 20.90
CA THR A 60 6.44 6.94 21.70
C THR A 60 5.30 6.30 20.91
N GLN A 61 5.23 6.55 19.61
CA GLN A 61 4.19 6.01 18.72
C GLN A 61 4.62 4.73 17.98
N ARG A 62 5.92 4.52 17.80
CA ARG A 62 6.49 3.37 17.07
C ARG A 62 7.63 2.73 17.87
N PRO A 63 7.38 1.57 18.48
CA PRO A 63 8.43 0.72 19.04
C PRO A 63 9.53 0.33 18.03
N TYR A 64 10.64 -0.22 18.53
CA TYR A 64 11.73 -0.66 17.66
C TYR A 64 11.24 -1.69 16.63
N GLY A 65 11.58 -1.46 15.36
CA GLY A 65 11.24 -2.37 14.28
C GLY A 65 9.76 -2.38 13.91
N SER A 66 8.95 -1.45 14.43
CA SER A 66 7.56 -1.31 13.99
C SER A 66 7.50 -0.91 12.52
N VAL A 67 6.73 -1.68 11.75
CA VAL A 67 6.38 -1.38 10.36
C VAL A 67 5.24 -0.37 10.28
N THR A 68 5.05 0.27 9.12
CA THR A 68 4.02 1.28 8.88
C THR A 68 2.86 0.74 8.04
N ASP A 69 2.00 1.65 7.57
CA ASP A 69 0.95 1.36 6.60
C ASP A 69 1.50 0.83 5.27
N ASP A 70 2.75 1.11 4.90
CA ASP A 70 3.38 0.53 3.71
C ASP A 70 3.42 -1.02 3.77
N THR A 71 3.92 -1.58 4.88
CA THR A 71 3.91 -3.04 5.06
C THR A 71 2.49 -3.59 5.18
N GLN A 72 1.56 -2.86 5.79
CA GLN A 72 0.16 -3.27 5.90
C GLN A 72 -0.53 -3.31 4.53
N LEU A 73 -0.24 -2.34 3.68
CA LEU A 73 -0.74 -2.27 2.31
C LEU A 73 -0.15 -3.42 1.47
N LEU A 74 1.16 -3.66 1.59
CA LEU A 74 1.82 -4.79 0.94
C LEU A 74 1.21 -6.13 1.38
N PHE A 75 0.96 -6.31 2.68
CA PHE A 75 0.32 -7.52 3.19
C PHE A 75 -1.09 -7.71 2.64
N SER A 76 -1.90 -6.64 2.59
CA SER A 76 -3.25 -6.64 2.00
C SER A 76 -3.22 -7.06 0.53
N PHE A 77 -2.26 -6.53 -0.22
CA PHE A 77 -2.03 -6.89 -1.61
C PHE A 77 -1.67 -8.38 -1.78
N LEU A 78 -0.73 -8.89 -0.98
CA LEU A 78 -0.33 -10.31 -1.02
C LEU A 78 -1.48 -11.24 -0.64
N GLN A 79 -2.27 -10.89 0.36
CA GLN A 79 -3.45 -11.67 0.75
C GLN A 79 -4.49 -11.72 -0.38
N SER A 80 -4.72 -10.60 -1.07
CA SER A 80 -5.57 -10.56 -2.26
C SER A 80 -5.04 -11.49 -3.37
N LEU A 81 -3.74 -11.44 -3.67
CA LEU A 81 -3.12 -12.33 -4.65
C LEU A 81 -3.29 -13.80 -4.28
N LEU A 82 -3.10 -14.17 -3.01
CA LEU A 82 -3.27 -15.56 -2.56
C LEU A 82 -4.73 -16.03 -2.72
N LEU A 83 -5.70 -15.20 -2.31
CA LEU A 83 -7.13 -15.48 -2.46
C LEU A 83 -7.56 -15.57 -3.92
N CYS A 84 -6.95 -14.77 -4.80
CA CYS A 84 -7.23 -14.72 -6.23
C CYS A 84 -6.26 -15.57 -7.07
N ARG A 85 -5.54 -16.53 -6.46
CA ARG A 85 -4.63 -17.47 -7.15
C ARG A 85 -3.62 -16.79 -8.09
N GLY A 86 -3.03 -15.69 -7.63
CA GLY A 86 -2.05 -14.88 -8.35
C GLY A 86 -2.64 -13.80 -9.25
N SER A 87 -3.97 -13.68 -9.34
CA SER A 87 -4.61 -12.65 -10.14
C SER A 87 -4.77 -11.34 -9.35
N LEU A 88 -4.49 -10.21 -10.00
CA LEU A 88 -4.71 -8.89 -9.42
C LEU A 88 -6.22 -8.59 -9.33
N HIS A 89 -6.72 -8.33 -8.12
CA HIS A 89 -8.11 -7.95 -7.89
C HIS A 89 -8.18 -6.65 -7.06
N PRO A 90 -8.14 -5.47 -7.70
CA PRO A 90 -8.03 -4.19 -7.00
C PRO A 90 -9.12 -3.93 -5.94
N PRO A 91 -10.42 -4.23 -6.18
CA PRO A 91 -11.44 -4.01 -5.14
C PRO A 91 -11.19 -4.80 -3.86
N LEU A 92 -10.63 -6.01 -3.98
CA LEU A 92 -10.33 -6.85 -2.81
C LEU A 92 -9.12 -6.29 -2.04
N VAL A 93 -8.10 -5.80 -2.75
CA VAL A 93 -6.95 -5.12 -2.12
C VAL A 93 -7.44 -3.93 -1.29
N SER A 94 -8.34 -3.11 -1.84
CA SER A 94 -8.89 -1.94 -1.13
C SER A 94 -9.67 -2.33 0.13
N VAL A 95 -10.49 -3.37 0.08
CA VAL A 95 -11.25 -3.86 1.24
C VAL A 95 -10.30 -4.39 2.32
N LEU A 96 -9.30 -5.18 1.94
CA LEU A 96 -8.32 -5.72 2.88
C LEU A 96 -7.46 -4.62 3.52
N ALA A 97 -7.03 -3.63 2.73
CA ALA A 97 -6.29 -2.48 3.22
C ALA A 97 -7.11 -1.64 4.20
N ALA A 98 -8.38 -1.35 3.87
CA ALA A 98 -9.29 -0.65 4.76
C ALA A 98 -9.52 -1.42 6.07
N HIS A 99 -9.67 -2.74 6.00
CA HIS A 99 -9.83 -3.57 7.20
C HIS A 99 -8.59 -3.54 8.10
N HIS A 100 -7.38 -3.64 7.55
CA HIS A 100 -6.15 -3.54 8.34
C HIS A 100 -5.96 -2.16 8.97
N ALA A 101 -6.30 -1.08 8.25
CA ALA A 101 -6.23 0.28 8.79
C ALA A 101 -7.19 0.50 9.97
N LEU A 102 -8.39 -0.07 9.92
CA LEU A 102 -9.42 0.09 10.95
C LEU A 102 -9.25 -0.88 12.14
N SER A 103 -8.50 -1.97 11.97
CA SER A 103 -8.29 -2.97 13.04
C SER A 103 -6.87 -3.55 12.97
N PRO A 104 -5.85 -2.80 13.43
CA PRO A 104 -4.44 -3.16 13.30
C PRO A 104 -4.06 -4.48 13.99
N SER A 105 -4.81 -4.89 15.02
CA SER A 105 -4.63 -6.15 15.75
C SER A 105 -5.00 -7.41 14.94
N SER A 106 -5.57 -7.24 13.75
CA SER A 106 -6.10 -8.35 12.92
C SER A 106 -5.03 -9.14 12.16
N PHE A 107 -3.74 -8.79 12.31
CA PHE A 107 -2.60 -9.50 11.72
C PHE A 107 -2.60 -11.02 11.99
N LEU A 108 -3.33 -11.47 13.00
CA LEU A 108 -3.45 -12.88 13.41
C LEU A 108 -4.60 -13.63 12.75
N PHE A 109 -5.51 -12.97 12.01
CA PHE A 109 -6.64 -13.64 11.37
C PHE A 109 -6.31 -13.97 9.91
N LEU A 110 -5.46 -14.97 9.70
CA LEU A 110 -5.57 -15.77 8.48
C LEU A 110 -6.73 -16.76 8.69
N PRO A 111 -7.87 -16.63 8.00
CA PRO A 111 -8.85 -17.70 8.02
C PRO A 111 -8.15 -18.96 7.50
N SER A 112 -8.19 -20.04 8.29
CA SER A 112 -7.66 -21.35 7.90
C SER A 112 -8.28 -21.75 6.57
N TYR A 113 -7.54 -21.53 5.48
CA TYR A 113 -8.05 -21.74 4.13
C TYR A 113 -7.93 -23.23 3.79
N SER A 114 -8.99 -23.97 4.10
CA SER A 114 -9.11 -25.37 3.68
C SER A 114 -9.25 -25.41 2.16
N SER A 115 -8.39 -26.21 1.51
CA SER A 115 -8.13 -26.24 0.06
C SER A 115 -9.31 -26.64 -0.83
N SER A 116 -10.52 -26.81 -0.28
CA SER A 116 -11.59 -27.58 -0.94
C SER A 116 -12.83 -26.80 -1.35
N SER A 117 -12.97 -25.51 -1.01
CA SER A 117 -14.13 -24.72 -1.45
C SER A 117 -13.75 -23.76 -2.56
N SER A 118 -14.26 -24.03 -3.76
CA SER A 118 -14.31 -23.10 -4.88
C SER A 118 -14.82 -21.73 -4.40
N PHE A 119 -13.94 -20.73 -4.48
CA PHE A 119 -14.29 -19.34 -4.26
C PHE A 119 -15.25 -18.91 -5.37
N SER A 120 -16.54 -18.78 -5.05
CA SER A 120 -17.42 -17.91 -5.83
C SER A 120 -17.08 -16.48 -5.43
N PRO A 121 -16.65 -15.62 -6.36
CA PRO A 121 -16.49 -14.21 -6.05
C PRO A 121 -17.84 -13.71 -5.54
N LEU A 122 -17.85 -13.22 -4.29
CA LEU A 122 -18.98 -12.47 -3.76
C LEU A 122 -19.33 -11.41 -4.82
N SER A 123 -20.61 -11.37 -5.17
CA SER A 123 -21.19 -10.44 -6.14
C SER A 123 -20.57 -9.05 -5.98
N PRO A 124 -20.20 -8.37 -7.08
CA PRO A 124 -19.59 -7.04 -7.00
C PRO A 124 -20.49 -6.15 -6.16
N PHE A 125 -19.93 -5.65 -5.05
CA PHE A 125 -20.54 -4.56 -4.31
C PHE A 125 -20.63 -3.39 -5.30
N SER A 126 -21.85 -3.08 -5.75
CA SER A 126 -22.09 -2.08 -6.77
C SER A 126 -21.73 -0.71 -6.20
N PHE A 127 -20.59 -0.18 -6.62
CA PHE A 127 -20.22 1.20 -6.37
C PHE A 127 -21.17 2.09 -7.19
N SER A 128 -22.11 2.77 -6.51
CA SER A 128 -22.98 3.76 -7.16
C SER A 128 -22.15 5.01 -7.44
N SER A 129 -21.74 5.17 -8.69
CA SER A 129 -21.20 6.42 -9.21
C SER A 129 -22.36 7.39 -9.46
N ASP A 130 -22.88 8.02 -8.40
CA ASP A 130 -23.75 9.18 -8.53
C ASP A 130 -23.05 10.37 -7.88
N GLU A 131 -22.32 11.14 -8.69
CA GLU A 131 -22.08 12.59 -8.55
C GLU A 131 -21.12 12.99 -9.69
N GLU A 132 -21.65 13.13 -10.91
CA GLU A 132 -21.00 13.92 -11.94
C GLU A 132 -22.01 14.80 -12.69
N GLY A 133 -22.03 16.08 -12.31
CA GLY A 133 -22.08 17.19 -13.27
C GLY A 133 -23.44 17.80 -13.60
N LYS A 134 -23.68 19.01 -13.10
CA LYS A 134 -24.41 20.03 -13.89
C LYS A 134 -23.75 21.40 -13.81
N LYS A 135 -22.88 21.67 -14.78
CA LYS A 135 -22.50 23.03 -15.19
C LYS A 135 -23.52 23.47 -16.24
N ASP A 136 -24.30 24.51 -15.93
CA ASP A 136 -24.98 25.31 -16.94
C ASP A 136 -24.42 26.74 -16.90
N LYS A 137 -24.00 27.21 -18.07
CA LYS A 137 -23.35 28.49 -18.31
C LYS A 137 -24.16 29.25 -19.36
N GLU A 138 -24.18 30.58 -19.21
CA GLU A 138 -24.66 31.64 -20.13
C GLU A 138 -26.16 31.97 -20.07
N ARG A 139 -26.62 33.24 -20.08
CA ARG A 139 -26.21 34.51 -20.73
C ARG A 139 -26.94 35.65 -19.97
N GLY A 140 -26.33 36.78 -19.56
CA GLY A 140 -25.96 37.93 -20.40
C GLY A 140 -26.74 39.20 -19.94
N GLY A 141 -26.08 40.37 -19.78
CA GLY A 141 -26.78 41.66 -19.70
C GLY A 141 -26.24 42.78 -18.77
N ARG A 142 -25.19 43.49 -19.23
CA ARG A 142 -25.07 44.98 -19.32
C ARG A 142 -25.12 45.92 -18.07
N ARG A 143 -23.97 46.57 -17.79
CA ARG A 143 -23.64 47.99 -17.39
C ARG A 143 -24.35 48.59 -16.13
N GLU A 144 -23.88 49.56 -15.34
CA GLU A 144 -22.83 50.62 -15.26
C GLU A 144 -22.42 50.74 -13.76
N GLY A 145 -21.18 51.10 -13.39
CA GLY A 145 -20.80 52.50 -13.12
C GLY A 145 -20.62 52.77 -11.62
N GLY A 146 -19.49 53.41 -11.23
CA GLY A 146 -19.36 54.03 -9.90
C GLY A 146 -18.08 53.72 -9.13
N GLY A 147 -16.96 54.34 -9.51
CA GLY A 147 -15.77 54.39 -8.65
C GLY A 147 -15.97 55.30 -7.45
N ARG A 148 -15.43 54.89 -6.28
CA ARG A 148 -15.12 55.84 -5.20
C ARG A 148 -13.86 55.43 -4.46
N ARG A 149 -12.85 56.31 -4.58
CA ARG A 149 -11.59 56.33 -3.83
C ARG A 149 -11.86 56.42 -2.33
N VAL A 150 -11.08 55.70 -1.52
CA VAL A 150 -10.84 56.06 -0.12
C VAL A 150 -9.32 56.09 0.13
N ARG A 151 -8.88 57.24 0.67
CA ARG A 151 -7.50 57.64 0.93
C ARG A 151 -6.90 56.85 2.09
N LYS A 152 -5.61 56.50 1.97
CA LYS A 152 -4.74 56.19 3.11
C LYS A 152 -4.53 57.44 3.96
N LYS A 153 -4.60 57.28 5.28
CA LYS A 153 -3.88 58.10 6.25
C LYS A 153 -2.60 57.35 6.63
#